data_AF-A0A1B8RJV4-F1
#
_entry.id   AF-A0A1B8RJV4-F1
#
_cell.length_a   1.000
_cell.length_b   1.000
_cell.length_c   1.000
_cell.angle_alpha   90.00
_cell.angle_beta   90.00
_cell.angle_gamma   90.00
#
_symmetry.space_group_name_H-M   'P 1'
#
loop_
_entity.id
_entity.type
_entity.pdbx_description
1 polymer ?
#
loop_
_entity_poly.entity_id
_entity_poly.type
_entity_poly.pdbx_seq_one_letter_code
_entity_poly.pdbx_strand_id
1 'polypeptide(L)'
;MASPIHATDDSATFKETDVISGNLLSNDSSDNGHLFLRAFDGASVGAKAGNSQVTEIQGDYGTFFVKPDGSYTYVLSDAAKIGFANGESYQEKVSYKISDGSGHTDVGLFTLNIQGVTQVKPIAVDDHYSFNEGDAIGGNVLDNDIAGDNGKLFLRQFDGTNVSAKSGLDAVTDIVGDHGVFHVKPNGEFTYTLTEDLAAGQNVTETVQYYKISDGEGHTDAGVLTLNITGTDAHLA
;
A
#
# COMPACT_ATOMS: atom_id res chain seq x y z
N MET A 1 31.30 30.85 -31.18
CA MET A 1 31.34 31.13 -29.73
C MET A 1 30.41 30.12 -29.07
N ALA A 2 30.81 29.51 -27.96
CA ALA A 2 29.93 28.60 -27.21
C ALA A 2 28.64 29.35 -26.81
N SER A 3 27.52 28.65 -26.72
CA SER A 3 26.28 29.25 -26.23
C SER A 3 26.53 29.75 -24.80
N PRO A 4 26.21 31.00 -24.47
CA PRO A 4 26.45 31.58 -23.12
C PRO A 4 25.54 30.99 -22.04
N ILE A 5 24.68 30.04 -22.41
CA ILE A 5 23.79 29.26 -21.57
C ILE A 5 23.82 27.81 -22.05
N HIS A 6 23.83 26.87 -21.11
CA HIS A 6 23.87 25.43 -21.38
C HIS A 6 22.87 24.69 -20.48
N ALA A 7 21.94 23.98 -21.13
CA ALA A 7 21.05 23.02 -20.49
C ALA A 7 21.69 21.63 -20.49
N THR A 8 21.79 21.00 -19.33
CA THR A 8 22.29 19.63 -19.18
C THR A 8 21.14 18.70 -18.86
N ASP A 9 20.96 17.64 -19.66
CA ASP A 9 19.90 16.66 -19.45
C ASP A 9 19.80 16.17 -18.00
N ASP A 10 18.57 16.09 -17.51
CA ASP A 10 18.24 15.69 -16.15
C ASP A 10 17.69 14.27 -16.11
N SER A 11 17.94 13.59 -15.00
CA SER A 11 17.26 12.33 -14.69
C SER A 11 16.95 12.26 -13.19
N ALA A 12 15.73 11.85 -12.86
CA ALA A 12 15.34 11.57 -11.49
C ALA A 12 14.68 10.18 -11.39
N THR A 13 14.74 9.58 -10.21
CA THR A 13 14.14 8.28 -9.94
C THR A 13 13.47 8.29 -8.57
N PHE A 14 12.21 7.88 -8.53
CA PHE A 14 11.39 7.81 -7.33
C PHE A 14 10.61 6.50 -7.32
N LYS A 15 10.15 6.08 -6.14
CA LYS A 15 9.06 5.11 -6.03
C LYS A 15 7.73 5.81 -6.20
N GLU A 16 6.71 5.09 -6.64
CA GLU A 16 5.34 5.64 -6.77
C GLU A 16 4.76 6.18 -5.45
N THR A 17 5.30 5.72 -4.31
CA THR A 17 4.92 6.16 -2.95
C THR A 17 5.68 7.38 -2.45
N ASP A 18 6.71 7.83 -3.18
CA ASP A 18 7.53 8.96 -2.75
C ASP A 18 6.83 10.30 -3.05
N VAL A 19 7.25 11.35 -2.33
CA VAL A 19 6.97 12.72 -2.76
C VAL A 19 7.90 13.04 -3.93
N ILE A 20 7.34 13.09 -5.14
CA ILE A 20 8.12 13.35 -6.36
C ILE A 20 8.35 14.86 -6.52
N SER A 21 9.58 15.31 -6.32
CA SER A 21 9.96 16.72 -6.46
C SER A 21 11.45 16.91 -6.76
N GLY A 22 11.81 18.04 -7.37
CA GLY A 22 13.19 18.34 -7.72
C GLY A 22 13.37 19.75 -8.30
N ASN A 23 14.53 20.00 -8.91
CA ASN A 23 14.82 21.24 -9.63
C ASN A 23 15.62 20.97 -10.91
N LEU A 24 15.05 21.34 -12.06
CA LEU A 24 15.59 21.14 -13.42
C LEU A 24 16.80 22.03 -13.76
N LEU A 25 17.07 23.08 -12.98
CA LEU A 25 18.15 24.03 -13.27
C LEU A 25 19.41 23.75 -12.45
N SER A 26 19.43 22.67 -11.67
CA SER A 26 20.47 22.41 -10.66
C SER A 26 21.85 22.10 -11.27
N ASN A 27 21.86 21.54 -12.47
CA ASN A 27 23.04 21.15 -13.25
C ASN A 27 23.25 22.05 -14.50
N ASP A 28 22.38 23.03 -14.72
CA ASP A 28 22.43 23.96 -15.82
C ASP A 28 23.40 25.12 -15.53
N SER A 29 23.85 25.83 -16.57
CA SER A 29 24.78 26.94 -16.40
C SER A 29 24.52 28.10 -17.36
N SER A 30 24.90 29.30 -16.92
CA SER A 30 24.91 30.52 -17.73
C SER A 30 26.09 31.40 -17.32
N ASP A 31 26.75 32.02 -18.29
CA ASP A 31 27.90 32.90 -18.08
C ASP A 31 27.55 34.12 -17.21
N ASN A 32 26.28 34.54 -17.21
CA ASN A 32 25.80 35.67 -16.40
C ASN A 32 25.24 35.25 -15.03
N GLY A 33 25.25 33.95 -14.71
CA GLY A 33 24.75 33.41 -13.44
C GLY A 33 23.23 33.43 -13.25
N HIS A 34 22.46 33.84 -14.26
CA HIS A 34 21.00 33.83 -14.24
C HIS A 34 20.45 32.66 -15.05
N LEU A 35 19.47 31.96 -14.49
CA LEU A 35 18.77 30.85 -15.13
C LEU A 35 17.28 30.92 -14.79
N PHE A 36 16.44 30.75 -15.80
CA PHE A 36 14.99 30.70 -15.67
C PHE A 36 14.42 29.61 -16.58
N LEU A 37 13.54 28.78 -16.02
CA LEU A 37 12.70 27.88 -16.81
C LEU A 37 11.67 28.71 -17.57
N ARG A 38 11.64 28.55 -18.91
CA ARG A 38 10.75 29.29 -19.81
C ARG A 38 9.66 28.44 -20.42
N ALA A 39 9.97 27.18 -20.73
CA ALA A 39 8.98 26.24 -21.19
C ALA A 39 9.28 24.84 -20.67
N PHE A 40 8.22 24.06 -20.50
CA PHE A 40 8.26 22.65 -20.11
C PHE A 40 7.18 21.95 -20.93
N ASP A 41 7.54 20.87 -21.60
CA ASP A 41 6.69 20.19 -22.59
C ASP A 41 6.04 21.13 -23.63
N GLY A 42 6.81 22.13 -24.10
CA GLY A 42 6.31 23.15 -25.03
C GLY A 42 5.34 24.18 -24.42
N ALA A 43 4.83 23.97 -23.21
CA ALA A 43 4.02 24.95 -22.49
C ALA A 43 4.88 26.05 -21.86
N SER A 44 4.44 27.31 -21.94
CA SER A 44 5.16 28.42 -21.32
C SER A 44 5.06 28.36 -19.79
N VAL A 45 6.20 28.37 -19.12
CA VAL A 45 6.30 28.51 -17.66
C VAL A 45 6.38 30.00 -17.34
N GLY A 46 5.42 30.51 -16.58
CA GLY A 46 5.06 31.94 -16.45
C GLY A 46 6.08 32.87 -15.77
N ALA A 47 7.34 32.87 -16.18
CA ALA A 47 8.42 33.67 -15.61
C ALA A 47 8.18 35.20 -15.60
N LYS A 48 7.24 35.72 -16.41
CA LYS A 48 6.88 37.15 -16.42
C LYS A 48 5.95 37.57 -15.27
N ALA A 49 5.37 36.61 -14.55
CA ALA A 49 4.43 36.85 -13.45
C ALA A 49 5.06 36.60 -12.06
N GLY A 50 6.36 36.27 -12.01
CA GLY A 50 7.15 36.08 -10.78
C GLY A 50 7.61 34.63 -10.57
N ASN A 51 8.75 34.46 -9.87
CA ASN A 51 9.40 33.14 -9.68
C ASN A 51 8.57 32.15 -8.85
N SER A 52 7.56 32.62 -8.10
CA SER A 52 6.69 31.77 -7.29
C SER A 52 5.48 31.23 -8.05
N GLN A 53 5.25 31.66 -9.30
CA GLN A 53 4.11 31.16 -10.07
C GLN A 53 4.31 29.69 -10.43
N VAL A 54 3.30 28.88 -10.13
CA VAL A 54 3.22 27.48 -10.52
C VAL A 54 2.47 27.37 -11.84
N THR A 55 3.03 26.61 -12.78
CA THR A 55 2.37 26.22 -14.02
C THR A 55 2.05 24.75 -13.94
N GLU A 56 0.78 24.40 -14.15
CA GLU A 56 0.31 23.02 -14.20
C GLU A 56 0.43 22.48 -15.63
N ILE A 57 1.06 21.32 -15.79
CA ILE A 57 1.30 20.68 -17.09
C ILE A 57 0.94 19.21 -16.96
N GLN A 58 0.06 18.73 -17.82
CA GLN A 58 -0.34 17.33 -17.87
C GLN A 58 0.81 16.51 -18.47
N GLY A 59 1.29 15.53 -17.71
CA GLY A 59 2.22 14.52 -18.17
C GLY A 59 1.50 13.22 -18.55
N ASP A 60 2.28 12.22 -18.94
CA ASP A 60 1.77 10.92 -19.39
C ASP A 60 1.13 10.11 -18.25
N TYR A 61 1.67 10.20 -17.03
CA TYR A 61 1.24 9.39 -15.87
C TYR A 61 0.68 10.22 -14.71
N GLY A 62 0.62 11.54 -14.85
CA GLY A 62 0.32 12.46 -13.76
C GLY A 62 0.46 13.92 -14.17
N THR A 63 0.53 14.80 -13.19
CA THR A 63 0.57 16.25 -13.41
C THR A 63 1.85 16.84 -12.85
N PHE A 64 2.59 17.57 -13.68
CA PHE A 64 3.70 18.42 -13.28
C PHE A 64 3.21 19.79 -12.78
N PHE A 65 3.80 20.26 -11.70
CA PHE A 65 3.64 21.62 -11.18
C PHE A 65 5.02 22.26 -11.18
N VAL A 66 5.31 23.08 -12.20
CA VAL A 66 6.65 23.64 -12.45
C VAL A 66 6.69 25.14 -12.17
N LYS A 67 7.83 25.63 -11.72
CA LYS A 67 8.08 27.05 -11.46
C LYS A 67 9.24 27.61 -12.32
N PRO A 68 9.28 28.93 -12.54
CA PRO A 68 10.37 29.59 -13.27
C PRO A 68 11.78 29.38 -12.68
N ASP A 69 11.88 29.06 -11.38
CA ASP A 69 13.16 28.76 -10.72
C ASP A 69 13.64 27.30 -10.93
N GLY A 70 12.93 26.54 -11.77
CA GLY A 70 13.25 25.15 -12.07
C GLY A 70 12.63 24.14 -11.11
N SER A 71 12.10 24.59 -9.96
CA SER A 71 11.50 23.67 -9.00
C SER A 71 10.23 23.05 -9.56
N TYR A 72 10.06 21.75 -9.33
CA TYR A 72 8.88 21.01 -9.72
C TYR A 72 8.41 20.06 -8.63
N THR A 73 7.11 19.79 -8.64
CA THR A 73 6.50 18.61 -8.02
C THR A 73 5.72 17.84 -9.07
N TYR A 74 5.59 16.52 -8.90
CA TYR A 74 4.78 15.68 -9.78
C TYR A 74 3.80 14.85 -8.97
N VAL A 75 2.53 14.85 -9.41
CA VAL A 75 1.46 14.09 -8.75
C VAL A 75 0.99 13.01 -9.71
N LEU A 76 1.25 11.75 -9.37
CA LEU A 76 0.76 10.59 -10.11
C LEU A 76 -0.77 10.57 -10.15
N SER A 77 -1.32 10.28 -11.32
CA SER A 77 -2.75 10.01 -11.49
C SER A 77 -3.14 8.70 -10.79
N ASP A 78 -4.40 8.59 -10.34
CA ASP A 78 -4.88 7.35 -9.73
C ASP A 78 -4.90 6.17 -10.71
N ALA A 79 -5.08 6.45 -12.01
CA ALA A 79 -4.97 5.43 -13.06
C ALA A 79 -3.55 4.85 -13.18
N ALA A 80 -2.52 5.70 -13.09
CA ALA A 80 -1.13 5.24 -13.12
C ALA A 80 -0.80 4.35 -11.90
N LYS A 81 -1.28 4.73 -10.70
CA LYS A 81 -1.09 3.96 -9.46
C LYS A 81 -1.64 2.53 -9.56
N ILE A 82 -2.76 2.33 -10.27
CA ILE A 82 -3.34 0.99 -10.46
C ILE A 82 -2.41 0.07 -11.27
N GLY A 83 -1.65 0.61 -12.22
CA GLY A 83 -0.79 -0.19 -13.11
C GLY A 83 0.52 -0.68 -12.48
N PHE A 84 0.97 -0.08 -11.36
CA PHE A 84 2.19 -0.51 -10.67
C PHE A 84 2.08 -1.87 -9.95
N ALA A 85 0.88 -2.46 -9.87
CA ALA A 85 0.61 -3.76 -9.25
C ALA A 85 1.47 -4.93 -9.81
N ASN A 86 2.04 -4.78 -11.01
CA ASN A 86 2.91 -5.78 -11.64
C ASN A 86 4.42 -5.52 -11.44
N GLY A 87 4.82 -4.58 -10.58
CA GLY A 87 6.23 -4.20 -10.40
C GLY A 87 6.83 -3.47 -11.60
N GLU A 88 5.97 -2.88 -12.44
CA GLU A 88 6.39 -2.11 -13.61
C GLU A 88 7.05 -0.79 -13.20
N SER A 89 7.85 -0.22 -14.09
CA SER A 89 8.41 1.11 -13.94
C SER A 89 7.91 1.99 -15.08
N TYR A 90 7.46 3.19 -14.76
CA TYR A 90 7.14 4.20 -15.76
C TYR A 90 8.33 5.11 -16.00
N GLN A 91 8.54 5.46 -17.26
CA GLN A 91 9.51 6.44 -17.68
C GLN A 91 8.80 7.50 -18.49
N GLU A 92 8.99 8.76 -18.10
CA GLU A 92 8.47 9.93 -18.78
C GLU A 92 9.63 10.83 -19.21
N LYS A 93 9.59 11.33 -20.44
CA LYS A 93 10.64 12.17 -21.03
C LYS A 93 10.05 13.48 -21.50
N VAL A 94 10.50 14.58 -20.90
CA VAL A 94 9.95 15.91 -21.16
C VAL A 94 11.06 16.87 -21.55
N SER A 95 10.86 17.59 -22.66
CA SER A 95 11.79 18.67 -23.04
C SER A 95 11.52 19.93 -22.20
N TYR A 96 12.58 20.63 -21.81
CA TYR A 96 12.47 21.89 -21.11
C TYR A 96 13.39 22.94 -21.73
N LYS A 97 13.00 24.21 -21.64
CA LYS A 97 13.72 25.34 -22.22
C LYS A 97 14.10 26.34 -21.15
N ILE A 98 15.38 26.70 -21.09
CA ILE A 98 15.94 27.65 -20.13
C ILE A 98 16.30 28.98 -20.79
N SER A 99 16.48 30.02 -19.99
CA SER A 99 16.92 31.34 -20.44
C SER A 99 17.78 32.04 -19.41
N ASP A 100 18.75 32.81 -19.90
CA ASP A 100 19.64 33.64 -19.08
C ASP A 100 19.07 35.05 -18.79
N GLY A 101 17.84 35.32 -19.24
CA GLY A 101 17.22 36.65 -19.13
C GLY A 101 17.79 37.72 -20.07
N SER A 102 18.84 37.42 -20.85
CA SER A 102 19.52 38.34 -21.77
C SER A 102 19.24 38.03 -23.25
N GLY A 103 18.29 37.12 -23.51
CA GLY A 103 17.86 36.72 -24.84
C GLY A 103 18.46 35.39 -25.32
N HIS A 104 19.36 34.78 -24.54
CA HIS A 104 19.88 33.45 -24.85
C HIS A 104 19.00 32.37 -24.20
N THR A 105 18.89 31.24 -24.89
CA THR A 105 18.11 30.09 -24.45
C THR A 105 18.76 28.80 -24.88
N ASP A 106 18.60 27.75 -24.09
CA ASP A 106 18.98 26.38 -24.46
C ASP A 106 17.85 25.40 -24.09
N VAL A 107 17.93 24.16 -24.59
CA VAL A 107 16.93 23.11 -24.35
C VAL A 107 17.61 21.88 -23.80
N GLY A 108 17.05 21.32 -22.73
CA GLY A 108 17.45 20.04 -22.15
C GLY A 108 16.31 19.02 -22.18
N LEU A 109 16.66 17.77 -21.91
CA LEU A 109 15.71 16.67 -21.73
C LEU A 109 15.69 16.23 -20.26
N PHE A 110 14.49 16.18 -19.68
CA PHE A 110 14.28 15.60 -18.35
C PHE A 110 13.69 14.20 -18.49
N THR A 111 14.32 13.21 -17.84
CA THR A 111 13.80 11.84 -17.72
C THR A 111 13.34 11.57 -16.28
N LEU A 112 12.04 11.42 -16.06
CA LEU A 112 11.46 10.98 -14.79
C LEU A 112 11.24 9.47 -14.82
N ASN A 113 11.89 8.74 -13.91
CA ASN A 113 11.65 7.31 -13.71
C ASN A 113 10.86 7.10 -12.42
N ILE A 114 9.77 6.34 -12.50
CA ILE A 114 8.90 6.04 -11.38
C ILE A 114 8.81 4.53 -11.26
N GLN A 115 9.29 4.00 -10.14
CA GLN A 115 9.30 2.58 -9.84
C GLN A 115 8.02 2.22 -9.11
N GLY A 116 7.26 1.27 -9.65
CA GLY A 116 6.17 0.65 -8.91
C GLY A 116 6.70 -0.10 -7.70
N VAL A 117 5.92 -0.06 -6.62
CA VAL A 117 6.10 -1.00 -5.52
C VAL A 117 5.03 -2.07 -5.70
N THR A 118 5.43 -3.29 -6.09
CA THR A 118 4.50 -4.43 -6.03
C THR A 118 4.02 -4.53 -4.60
N GLN A 119 2.76 -4.19 -4.31
CA GLN A 119 2.20 -4.38 -2.98
C GLN A 119 1.67 -5.81 -2.86
N VAL A 120 2.42 -6.66 -2.16
CA VAL A 120 1.98 -7.99 -1.75
C VAL A 120 0.97 -7.79 -0.62
N LYS A 121 -0.28 -8.13 -0.91
CA LYS A 121 -1.37 -8.16 0.07
C LYS A 121 -1.19 -9.37 0.99
N PRO A 122 -1.71 -9.33 2.22
CA PRO A 122 -1.80 -10.55 3.02
C PRO A 122 -2.67 -11.58 2.30
N ILE A 123 -2.37 -12.86 2.52
CA ILE A 123 -3.11 -13.99 1.95
C ILE A 123 -3.59 -14.85 3.11
N ALA A 124 -4.89 -15.04 3.20
CA ALA A 124 -5.51 -15.93 4.17
C ALA A 124 -5.52 -17.37 3.62
N VAL A 125 -5.28 -18.35 4.49
CA VAL A 125 -5.27 -19.77 4.15
C VAL A 125 -6.22 -20.50 5.07
N ASP A 126 -7.23 -21.14 4.49
CA ASP A 126 -8.27 -21.85 5.25
C ASP A 126 -7.70 -22.81 6.31
N ASP A 127 -8.31 -22.78 7.48
CA ASP A 127 -7.92 -23.52 8.65
C ASP A 127 -8.83 -24.70 8.92
N HIS A 128 -8.23 -25.82 9.30
CA HIS A 128 -8.97 -27.02 9.67
C HIS A 128 -8.35 -27.68 10.89
N TYR A 129 -9.11 -27.72 11.99
CA TYR A 129 -8.70 -28.38 13.23
C TYR A 129 -9.66 -29.52 13.59
N SER A 130 -9.17 -30.46 14.39
CA SER A 130 -9.98 -31.58 14.89
C SER A 130 -9.62 -31.88 16.34
N PHE A 131 -10.64 -32.03 17.16
CA PHE A 131 -10.52 -32.23 18.60
C PHE A 131 -11.50 -33.30 19.07
N ASN A 132 -11.26 -33.80 20.28
CA ASN A 132 -12.26 -34.55 21.01
C ASN A 132 -12.99 -33.63 21.99
N GLU A 133 -14.26 -33.91 22.23
CA GLU A 133 -14.99 -33.35 23.36
C GLU A 133 -14.25 -33.63 24.68
N GLY A 134 -14.16 -32.61 25.53
CA GLY A 134 -13.44 -32.66 26.80
C GLY A 134 -11.98 -32.19 26.71
N ASP A 135 -11.39 -32.15 25.52
CA ASP A 135 -10.06 -31.56 25.32
C ASP A 135 -10.13 -30.02 25.32
N ALA A 136 -8.99 -29.37 25.54
CA ALA A 136 -8.88 -27.94 25.27
C ALA A 136 -8.94 -27.70 23.75
N ILE A 137 -9.95 -26.97 23.30
CA ILE A 137 -10.16 -26.64 21.88
C ILE A 137 -9.64 -25.23 21.62
N GLY A 138 -8.71 -25.10 20.67
CA GLY A 138 -8.14 -23.81 20.30
C GLY A 138 -7.00 -23.91 19.29
N GLY A 139 -6.59 -22.76 18.78
CA GLY A 139 -5.56 -22.65 17.76
C GLY A 139 -5.29 -21.20 17.41
N ASN A 140 -4.69 -20.98 16.23
CA ASN A 140 -4.46 -19.65 15.70
C ASN A 140 -4.77 -19.64 14.20
N VAL A 141 -5.71 -18.80 13.79
CA VAL A 141 -6.11 -18.68 12.36
C VAL A 141 -5.07 -17.93 11.51
N LEU A 142 -4.00 -17.39 12.11
CA LEU A 142 -2.95 -16.67 11.38
C LEU A 142 -1.66 -17.49 11.19
N ASP A 143 -1.57 -18.72 11.72
CA ASP A 143 -0.32 -19.50 11.72
C ASP A 143 0.11 -19.96 10.32
N ASN A 144 -0.85 -20.18 9.42
CA ASN A 144 -0.66 -20.61 8.03
C ASN A 144 -0.79 -19.45 7.02
N ASP A 145 -1.18 -18.27 7.48
CA ASP A 145 -1.38 -17.08 6.66
C ASP A 145 -0.05 -16.44 6.23
N ILE A 146 -0.08 -15.76 5.08
CA ILE A 146 1.09 -15.08 4.52
C ILE A 146 0.91 -13.58 4.71
N ALA A 147 1.87 -12.95 5.42
CA ALA A 147 1.89 -11.52 5.59
C ALA A 147 2.14 -10.79 4.25
N GLY A 148 1.58 -9.58 4.14
CA GLY A 148 1.96 -8.67 3.07
C GLY A 148 3.40 -8.14 3.22
N ASP A 149 3.80 -7.22 2.35
CA ASP A 149 5.19 -6.72 2.30
C ASP A 149 5.69 -6.10 3.60
N ASN A 150 4.80 -5.57 4.44
CA ASN A 150 5.17 -4.98 5.71
C ASN A 150 5.44 -6.02 6.83
N GLY A 151 5.24 -7.31 6.53
CA GLY A 151 5.50 -8.43 7.44
C GLY A 151 4.55 -8.53 8.63
N LYS A 152 3.40 -7.84 8.59
CA LYS A 152 2.41 -7.83 9.67
C LYS A 152 1.13 -8.57 9.25
N LEU A 153 0.52 -9.22 10.23
CA LEU A 153 -0.80 -9.82 10.13
C LEU A 153 -1.57 -9.56 11.41
N PHE A 154 -2.86 -9.32 11.24
CA PHE A 154 -3.78 -9.16 12.35
C PHE A 154 -5.16 -9.64 11.97
N LEU A 155 -5.84 -10.29 12.92
CA LEU A 155 -7.24 -10.61 12.79
C LEU A 155 -8.10 -9.35 13.02
N ARG A 156 -9.11 -9.14 12.18
CA ARG A 156 -9.97 -7.95 12.20
C ARG A 156 -11.45 -8.29 12.27
N GLN A 157 -11.87 -9.37 11.62
CA GLN A 157 -13.21 -9.90 11.76
C GLN A 157 -13.18 -11.41 11.89
N PHE A 158 -14.18 -11.93 12.56
CA PHE A 158 -14.41 -13.36 12.73
C PHE A 158 -15.92 -13.58 12.74
N ASP A 159 -16.41 -14.35 11.78
CA ASP A 159 -17.84 -14.58 11.52
C ASP A 159 -18.69 -13.30 11.48
N GLY A 160 -18.21 -12.30 10.72
CA GLY A 160 -18.87 -10.99 10.61
C GLY A 160 -18.79 -10.08 11.85
N THR A 161 -18.24 -10.57 12.97
CA THR A 161 -18.01 -9.76 14.17
C THR A 161 -16.63 -9.11 14.12
N ASN A 162 -16.55 -7.81 14.45
CA ASN A 162 -15.26 -7.13 14.55
C ASN A 162 -14.48 -7.61 15.78
N VAL A 163 -13.25 -8.08 15.56
CA VAL A 163 -12.32 -8.45 16.63
C VAL A 163 -11.56 -7.19 17.06
N SER A 164 -11.81 -6.73 18.29
CA SER A 164 -11.35 -5.40 18.74
C SER A 164 -9.86 -5.40 19.09
N ALA A 165 -9.05 -4.68 18.30
CA ALA A 165 -7.66 -4.38 18.65
C ALA A 165 -7.48 -3.15 19.57
N LYS A 166 -8.57 -2.46 19.96
CA LYS A 166 -8.49 -1.18 20.70
C LYS A 166 -7.84 -1.31 22.08
N SER A 167 -7.87 -2.50 22.68
CA SER A 167 -7.28 -2.78 24.00
C SER A 167 -5.97 -3.55 23.92
N GLY A 168 -5.35 -3.66 22.73
CA GLY A 168 -4.16 -4.46 22.47
C GLY A 168 -4.47 -5.81 21.82
N LEU A 169 -3.40 -6.55 21.49
CA LEU A 169 -3.50 -7.83 20.77
C LEU A 169 -4.02 -8.99 21.62
N ASP A 170 -4.06 -8.82 22.94
CA ASP A 170 -4.55 -9.82 23.90
C ASP A 170 -6.04 -9.66 24.26
N ALA A 171 -6.72 -8.67 23.69
CA ALA A 171 -8.13 -8.45 23.94
C ALA A 171 -8.97 -9.60 23.39
N VAL A 172 -9.83 -10.18 24.22
CA VAL A 172 -10.70 -11.29 23.82
C VAL A 172 -12.07 -10.76 23.37
N THR A 173 -12.54 -11.28 22.25
CA THR A 173 -13.90 -11.06 21.72
C THR A 173 -14.63 -12.40 21.71
N ASP A 174 -15.74 -12.49 22.42
CA ASP A 174 -16.57 -13.69 22.46
C ASP A 174 -17.57 -13.68 21.30
N ILE A 175 -17.63 -14.78 20.54
CA ILE A 175 -18.44 -14.92 19.34
C ILE A 175 -19.18 -16.25 19.43
N VAL A 176 -20.51 -16.19 19.42
CA VAL A 176 -21.38 -17.37 19.49
C VAL A 176 -21.39 -18.05 18.12
N GLY A 177 -20.96 -19.31 18.08
CA GLY A 177 -21.09 -20.20 16.93
C GLY A 177 -22.36 -21.06 17.01
N ASP A 178 -22.48 -22.03 16.12
CA ASP A 178 -23.63 -22.93 16.06
C ASP A 178 -23.64 -23.95 17.22
N HIS A 179 -22.46 -24.38 17.68
CA HIS A 179 -22.31 -25.44 18.69
C HIS A 179 -21.69 -24.95 20.01
N GLY A 180 -21.25 -23.69 20.06
CA GLY A 180 -20.44 -23.17 21.17
C GLY A 180 -20.06 -21.71 21.05
N VAL A 181 -19.03 -21.31 21.80
CA VAL A 181 -18.55 -19.93 21.84
C VAL A 181 -17.05 -19.88 21.55
N PHE A 182 -16.67 -19.11 20.55
CA PHE A 182 -15.29 -18.75 20.28
C PHE A 182 -14.85 -17.58 21.15
N HIS A 183 -13.62 -17.65 21.68
CA HIS A 183 -12.95 -16.58 22.41
C HIS A 183 -11.74 -16.14 21.60
N VAL A 184 -11.89 -15.07 20.83
CA VAL A 184 -10.96 -14.72 19.74
C VAL A 184 -10.15 -13.48 20.05
N LYS A 185 -8.85 -13.50 19.75
CA LYS A 185 -7.94 -12.37 19.94
C LYS A 185 -7.49 -11.75 18.61
N PRO A 186 -7.12 -10.45 18.56
CA PRO A 186 -6.58 -9.80 17.36
C PRO A 186 -5.26 -10.38 16.82
N ASN A 187 -4.52 -11.14 17.63
CA ASN A 187 -3.33 -11.89 17.18
C ASN A 187 -3.68 -13.22 16.49
N GLY A 188 -4.97 -13.54 16.33
CA GLY A 188 -5.46 -14.76 15.67
C GLY A 188 -5.68 -15.95 16.60
N GLU A 189 -5.14 -15.89 17.82
CA GLU A 189 -5.34 -16.95 18.82
C GLU A 189 -6.82 -17.03 19.19
N PHE A 190 -7.35 -18.24 19.21
CA PHE A 190 -8.71 -18.51 19.68
C PHE A 190 -8.74 -19.73 20.61
N THR A 191 -9.68 -19.70 21.56
CA THR A 191 -10.18 -20.91 22.21
C THR A 191 -11.66 -21.09 21.90
N TYR A 192 -12.18 -22.29 22.10
CA TYR A 192 -13.57 -22.61 21.83
C TYR A 192 -14.19 -23.40 22.98
N THR A 193 -15.34 -22.93 23.46
CA THR A 193 -16.13 -23.60 24.50
C THR A 193 -17.33 -24.26 23.84
N LEU A 194 -17.32 -25.59 23.72
CA LEU A 194 -18.47 -26.37 23.27
C LEU A 194 -19.60 -26.25 24.31
N THR A 195 -20.83 -26.03 23.85
CA THR A 195 -21.99 -25.83 24.74
C THR A 195 -22.96 -27.00 24.77
N GLU A 196 -22.86 -27.91 23.80
CA GLU A 196 -23.63 -29.15 23.74
C GLU A 196 -22.81 -30.34 24.22
N ASP A 197 -23.52 -31.34 24.75
CA ASP A 197 -22.97 -32.64 25.15
C ASP A 197 -23.13 -33.62 23.97
N LEU A 198 -22.04 -34.20 23.52
CA LEU A 198 -21.99 -35.05 22.34
C LEU A 198 -21.98 -36.53 22.75
N ALA A 199 -22.85 -37.33 22.12
CA ALA A 199 -22.80 -38.77 22.34
C ALA A 199 -21.45 -39.35 21.86
N ALA A 200 -21.00 -40.44 22.47
CA ALA A 200 -19.78 -41.13 22.08
C ALA A 200 -19.76 -41.45 20.57
N GLY A 201 -18.77 -40.93 19.85
CA GLY A 201 -18.62 -41.08 18.40
C GLY A 201 -19.50 -40.16 17.54
N GLN A 202 -20.33 -39.29 18.14
CA GLN A 202 -20.99 -38.20 17.43
C GLN A 202 -19.94 -37.20 16.95
N ASN A 203 -20.11 -36.71 15.72
CA ASN A 203 -19.24 -35.68 15.13
C ASN A 203 -20.07 -34.44 14.85
N VAL A 204 -19.57 -33.29 15.26
CA VAL A 204 -20.12 -31.98 14.89
C VAL A 204 -19.04 -31.14 14.22
N THR A 205 -19.47 -30.29 13.30
CA THR A 205 -18.58 -29.40 12.54
C THR A 205 -19.03 -27.98 12.78
N GLU A 206 -18.18 -27.20 13.43
CA GLU A 206 -18.35 -25.76 13.59
C GLU A 206 -17.62 -25.05 12.45
N THR A 207 -18.30 -24.13 11.76
CA THR A 207 -17.75 -23.44 10.57
C THR A 207 -17.90 -21.94 10.71
N VAL A 208 -16.76 -21.25 10.69
CA VAL A 208 -16.71 -19.79 10.59
C VAL A 208 -16.74 -19.45 9.10
N GLN A 209 -17.82 -18.83 8.63
CA GLN A 209 -18.04 -18.59 7.20
C GLN A 209 -16.95 -17.72 6.57
N TYR A 210 -16.43 -16.76 7.35
CA TYR A 210 -15.17 -16.11 7.05
C TYR A 210 -14.57 -15.48 8.31
N TYR A 211 -13.25 -15.51 8.40
CA TYR A 211 -12.46 -14.55 9.17
C TYR A 211 -11.75 -13.59 8.23
N LYS A 212 -11.38 -12.41 8.71
CA LYS A 212 -10.74 -11.36 7.90
C LYS A 212 -9.44 -10.90 8.54
N ILE A 213 -8.37 -10.97 7.77
CA ILE A 213 -7.02 -10.55 8.17
C ILE A 213 -6.64 -9.21 7.55
N SER A 214 -5.65 -8.54 8.12
CA SER A 214 -5.10 -7.30 7.58
C SER A 214 -3.63 -7.14 7.91
N ASP A 215 -2.91 -6.45 7.03
CA ASP A 215 -1.54 -5.98 7.25
C ASP A 215 -1.46 -4.68 8.06
N GLY A 216 -2.60 -4.04 8.34
CA GLY A 216 -2.68 -2.75 9.02
C GLY A 216 -2.48 -1.52 8.12
N GLU A 217 -2.29 -1.71 6.81
CA GLU A 217 -2.15 -0.65 5.80
C GLU A 217 -3.37 -0.56 4.87
N GLY A 218 -4.45 -1.26 5.23
CA GLY A 218 -5.72 -1.26 4.50
C GLY A 218 -5.88 -2.45 3.57
N HIS A 219 -4.84 -3.27 3.37
CA HIS A 219 -4.98 -4.53 2.68
C HIS A 219 -5.55 -5.61 3.60
N THR A 220 -6.39 -6.45 3.01
CA THR A 220 -7.11 -7.49 3.74
C THR A 220 -7.36 -8.68 2.84
N ASP A 221 -7.44 -9.85 3.44
CA ASP A 221 -7.93 -11.07 2.82
C ASP A 221 -8.82 -11.83 3.81
N ALA A 222 -9.49 -12.89 3.34
CA ALA A 222 -10.40 -13.67 4.17
C ALA A 222 -10.21 -15.17 3.95
N GLY A 223 -10.27 -15.94 5.05
CA GLY A 223 -10.21 -17.38 5.06
C GLY A 223 -11.38 -17.99 5.83
N VAL A 224 -11.51 -19.30 5.77
CA VAL A 224 -12.52 -20.09 6.48
C VAL A 224 -11.86 -20.88 7.61
N LEU A 225 -12.52 -20.99 8.76
CA LEU A 225 -12.12 -21.91 9.82
C LEU A 225 -13.16 -23.02 9.97
N THR A 226 -12.70 -24.27 9.95
CA THR A 226 -13.52 -25.45 10.25
C THR A 226 -12.97 -26.18 11.49
N LEU A 227 -13.82 -26.42 12.48
CA LEU A 227 -13.52 -27.26 13.64
C LEU A 227 -14.37 -28.52 13.60
N ASN A 228 -13.73 -29.69 13.59
CA ASN A 228 -14.44 -30.96 13.83
C ASN A 228 -14.26 -31.40 15.26
N ILE A 229 -15.35 -31.74 15.94
CA ILE A 229 -15.34 -32.16 17.34
C ILE A 229 -16.01 -33.53 17.44
N THR A 230 -15.27 -34.50 17.98
CA THR A 230 -15.76 -35.88 18.21
C THR A 230 -16.14 -36.08 19.66
N GLY A 231 -17.39 -36.50 19.94
CA GLY A 231 -17.86 -36.85 21.28
C GLY A 231 -17.15 -38.10 21.82
N THR A 232 -16.75 -38.09 23.09
CA THR A 232 -15.95 -39.17 23.69
C THR A 232 -16.56 -39.88 24.90
N ASP A 233 -17.79 -39.53 25.31
CA ASP A 233 -18.42 -39.98 26.57
C ASP A 233 -17.77 -39.38 27.83
N ALA A 234 -17.39 -38.09 27.77
CA ALA A 234 -16.94 -37.36 28.93
C ALA A 234 -18.14 -36.76 29.67
N HIS A 235 -18.85 -37.60 30.45
CA HIS A 235 -19.90 -37.12 31.36
C HIS A 235 -19.39 -35.90 32.15
N LEU A 236 -19.94 -34.71 31.90
CA LEU A 236 -19.71 -33.53 32.74
C LEU A 236 -20.30 -33.85 34.13
N ALA A 237 -19.40 -34.17 35.07
CA ALA A 237 -19.71 -34.36 36.49
C ALA A 237 -19.85 -33.02 37.23
#